data_AF-M5C955-F1
#
_entry.id   AF-M5C955-F1
#
_cell.length_a   1.000
_cell.length_b   1.000
_cell.length_c   1.000
_cell.angle_alpha   90.00
_cell.angle_beta   90.00
_cell.angle_gamma   90.00
#
_symmetry.space_group_name_H-M   'P 1'
#
loop_
_entity.id
_entity.type
_entity.pdbx_description
1 polymer ?
#
loop_
_entity_poly.entity_id
_entity_poly.type
_entity_poly.pdbx_seq_one_letter_code
_entity_poly.pdbx_strand_id
1 'polypeptide(L)'
;MSYLDSADRQRPATAGSDPATAVPSRAPSENIELPEMDKKHHGEHQDGVNVKEAEAQFNALARRLTRQSTKHHEESGGDVEKQETFDLLEYMRTTSGKQDEAGFAKKHVGVTFENLQVTGVGGVKIYVRTFPDAVKEFFLSPYYMAKSLVGGPGGAPKTILHSFNGAVRPGEMVLVLGRPGSGCSSFLKTIANQRGSFMRVDGDVQYAGIGAGEFEKRYAGQAAYNMEDDIHYPILSVAQTLQFALKLKSPGRLLPEQTRAQLNDEVLDTLLSMLNITHTRNTVVGNEFIRGVSGGERKRVSIAEMMASRACVCSWDNSTRGLDASTALDYAKSLRVMTDIFKLTTFVSLYQAGEGIYDQFDKVLLIDEGRQVYFGPAKEARNYMLSLGFRNLPRQTTADYLTGCTDPNERAFAEGRSESDVPSTPDQLAQAFQQSKYWSLMVAERQAMQAEWQQQASDPAGEQSQFLQANKEEKRKHVSRKDPHTVSFVSMVKTLVWRQWLMQIQDTFSIFTSFATAIIIAIVAGSLYLNLPLTAAVNS
;
A
#
# COMPACT_ATOMS: atom_id res chain seq x y z
N MET A 1 51.88 -0.38 -55.30
CA MET A 1 51.54 -1.78 -54.98
C MET A 1 50.12 -1.77 -54.42
N SER A 2 49.04 -1.78 -55.21
CA SER A 2 48.49 -2.89 -56.02
C SER A 2 48.30 -4.14 -55.14
N TYR A 3 47.11 -4.68 -54.87
CA TYR A 3 45.98 -5.01 -55.74
C TYR A 3 44.70 -5.29 -54.88
N LEU A 4 43.52 -4.91 -55.41
CA LEU A 4 42.15 -5.53 -55.36
C LEU A 4 41.60 -6.12 -54.03
N ASP A 5 40.33 -5.97 -53.66
CA ASP A 5 39.12 -6.19 -54.48
C ASP A 5 37.83 -5.56 -53.88
N SER A 6 36.87 -5.34 -54.79
CA SER A 6 35.43 -4.97 -54.81
C SER A 6 34.54 -5.26 -53.56
N ALA A 7 33.36 -4.68 -53.33
CA ALA A 7 32.38 -4.00 -54.19
C ALA A 7 31.45 -3.06 -53.38
N ASP A 8 31.01 -1.99 -54.02
CA ASP A 8 29.92 -1.08 -53.67
C ASP A 8 28.60 -1.61 -54.28
N ARG A 9 27.45 -1.50 -53.56
CA ARG A 9 26.10 -1.24 -54.14
C ARG A 9 24.95 -1.34 -53.12
N GLN A 10 24.28 -0.21 -52.97
CA GLN A 10 22.82 0.03 -53.03
C GLN A 10 21.87 -0.76 -52.10
N ARG A 11 21.26 -0.01 -51.19
CA ARG A 11 20.02 -0.37 -50.46
C ARG A 11 18.84 -0.46 -51.45
N PRO A 12 18.01 -1.52 -51.40
CA PRO A 12 16.79 -1.55 -52.19
C PRO A 12 15.65 -0.80 -51.48
N ALA A 13 14.89 -0.06 -52.29
CA ALA A 13 13.55 0.41 -52.02
C ALA A 13 12.53 -0.65 -52.48
N THR A 14 11.44 -0.84 -51.74
CA THR A 14 10.23 -1.55 -52.18
C THR A 14 9.04 -0.71 -51.69
N ALA A 15 8.29 0.00 -52.55
CA ALA A 15 7.21 -0.49 -53.45
C ALA A 15 6.17 -1.30 -52.64
N GLY A 16 4.89 -0.98 -52.55
CA GLY A 16 3.96 -0.37 -53.50
C GLY A 16 2.67 -1.19 -53.34
N SER A 17 1.58 -0.56 -52.94
CA SER A 17 0.30 -1.20 -52.58
C SER A 17 -0.38 -1.87 -53.77
N ASP A 18 -0.82 -3.13 -53.62
CA ASP A 18 -1.71 -3.81 -54.56
C ASP A 18 -3.00 -4.28 -53.85
N PRO A 19 -4.20 -3.90 -54.31
CA PRO A 19 -5.46 -4.12 -53.61
C PRO A 19 -6.16 -5.38 -54.14
N ALA A 20 -5.70 -6.57 -53.74
CA ALA A 20 -6.38 -7.80 -54.13
C ALA A 20 -6.12 -8.96 -53.15
N THR A 21 -6.41 -8.76 -51.85
CA THR A 21 -6.55 -9.90 -50.92
C THR A 21 -7.44 -9.51 -49.74
N ALA A 22 -8.75 -9.38 -50.01
CA ALA A 22 -9.76 -9.25 -48.97
C ALA A 22 -10.43 -10.62 -48.75
N VAL A 23 -10.22 -11.21 -47.57
CA VAL A 23 -11.03 -12.34 -47.08
C VAL A 23 -11.95 -11.79 -45.98
N PRO A 24 -13.29 -11.89 -46.12
CA PRO A 24 -14.21 -11.28 -45.16
C PRO A 24 -14.42 -12.19 -43.94
N SER A 25 -14.14 -11.68 -42.74
CA SER A 25 -14.57 -12.32 -41.49
C SER A 25 -15.96 -11.80 -41.14
N ARG A 26 -16.97 -12.66 -41.29
CA ARG A 26 -18.34 -12.46 -40.82
C ARG A 26 -18.40 -12.80 -39.32
N ALA A 27 -18.72 -11.81 -38.49
CA ALA A 27 -19.30 -12.04 -37.17
C ALA A 27 -20.74 -11.49 -37.17
N PRO A 28 -21.73 -12.24 -36.66
CA PRO A 28 -23.13 -11.85 -36.74
C PRO A 28 -23.47 -10.72 -35.75
N SER A 29 -24.21 -9.75 -36.25
CA SER A 29 -24.85 -8.67 -35.50
C SER A 29 -26.10 -9.20 -34.77
N GLU A 30 -26.05 -9.25 -33.44
CA GLU A 30 -27.26 -9.30 -32.61
C GLU A 30 -27.43 -7.94 -31.92
N ASN A 31 -28.52 -7.28 -32.28
CA ASN A 31 -29.03 -6.09 -31.60
C ASN A 31 -29.47 -6.48 -30.19
N ILE A 32 -28.79 -5.95 -29.18
CA ILE A 32 -29.29 -5.95 -27.80
C ILE A 32 -29.73 -4.53 -27.48
N GLU A 33 -31.03 -4.30 -27.51
CA GLU A 33 -31.67 -3.10 -26.96
C GLU A 33 -31.42 -3.05 -25.45
N LEU A 34 -30.77 -1.98 -24.98
CA LEU A 34 -30.60 -1.68 -23.55
C LEU A 34 -31.85 -0.90 -23.08
N PRO A 35 -32.52 -1.32 -21.98
CA PRO A 35 -33.65 -0.57 -21.46
C PRO A 35 -33.21 0.72 -20.78
N GLU A 36 -33.90 1.82 -21.09
CA GLU A 36 -33.76 3.13 -20.45
C GLU A 36 -33.98 3.02 -18.93
N MET A 37 -33.02 3.47 -18.13
CA MET A 37 -33.24 3.69 -16.70
C MET A 37 -33.63 5.14 -16.42
N ASP A 38 -34.82 5.27 -15.85
CA ASP A 38 -35.47 6.48 -15.38
C ASP A 38 -34.58 7.39 -14.52
N LYS A 39 -34.59 8.68 -14.86
CA LYS A 39 -34.10 9.77 -14.01
C LYS A 39 -35.10 10.03 -12.88
N LYS A 40 -34.69 9.87 -11.61
CA LYS A 40 -35.42 10.48 -10.48
C LYS A 40 -34.52 11.26 -9.54
N HIS A 41 -34.76 12.58 -9.58
CA HIS A 41 -34.79 13.61 -8.55
C HIS A 41 -33.63 13.79 -7.54
N HIS A 42 -33.05 14.99 -7.64
CA HIS A 42 -32.34 15.74 -6.62
C HIS A 42 -33.12 15.93 -5.31
N GLY A 43 -32.41 15.79 -4.19
CA GLY A 43 -32.79 16.21 -2.84
C GLY A 43 -31.52 16.53 -2.03
N GLU A 44 -31.63 17.50 -1.12
CA GLU A 44 -30.56 18.34 -0.57
C GLU A 44 -29.54 17.67 0.39
N HIS A 45 -28.41 18.37 0.55
CA HIS A 45 -27.21 18.09 1.34
C HIS A 45 -27.43 17.50 2.76
N GLN A 46 -26.76 16.37 3.01
CA GLN A 46 -26.05 16.09 4.26
C GLN A 46 -24.73 15.39 3.89
N ASP A 47 -23.60 16.11 4.01
CA ASP A 47 -22.26 15.55 3.84
C ASP A 47 -21.97 14.58 5.00
N GLY A 48 -22.24 13.30 4.75
CA GLY A 48 -21.92 12.20 5.63
C GLY A 48 -22.28 10.90 4.93
N VAL A 49 -21.27 10.08 4.61
CA VAL A 49 -21.44 8.77 3.98
C VAL A 49 -22.47 7.95 4.76
N ASN A 50 -23.54 7.52 4.09
CA ASN A 50 -24.62 6.75 4.69
C ASN A 50 -24.09 5.37 5.08
N VAL A 51 -23.76 5.21 6.36
CA VAL A 51 -23.21 3.96 6.90
C VAL A 51 -24.09 2.77 6.52
N LYS A 52 -25.42 2.91 6.48
CA LYS A 52 -26.35 1.81 6.11
C LYS A 52 -26.22 1.36 4.66
N GLU A 53 -25.78 2.23 3.78
CA GLU A 53 -25.54 1.88 2.37
C GLU A 53 -24.21 1.16 2.21
N ALA A 54 -23.15 1.65 2.87
CA ALA A 54 -21.87 0.96 2.96
C ALA A 54 -22.04 -0.46 3.57
N GLU A 55 -22.99 -0.62 4.50
CA GLU A 55 -23.37 -1.92 5.05
C GLU A 55 -23.94 -2.89 4.02
N ALA A 56 -24.95 -2.44 3.27
CA ALA A 56 -25.59 -3.26 2.26
C ALA A 56 -24.57 -3.67 1.18
N GLN A 57 -23.67 -2.76 0.82
CA GLN A 57 -22.62 -2.99 -0.16
C GLN A 57 -21.58 -4.00 0.33
N PHE A 58 -21.12 -3.91 1.59
CA PHE A 58 -20.20 -4.90 2.16
C PHE A 58 -20.84 -6.27 2.28
N ASN A 59 -22.07 -6.38 2.79
CA ASN A 59 -22.75 -7.67 2.90
C ASN A 59 -23.08 -8.28 1.52
N ALA A 60 -23.36 -7.45 0.51
CA ALA A 60 -23.46 -7.91 -0.87
C ALA A 60 -22.09 -8.37 -1.42
N LEU A 61 -21.02 -7.64 -1.11
CA LEU A 61 -19.65 -7.96 -1.52
C LEU A 61 -19.16 -9.25 -0.89
N ALA A 62 -19.27 -9.40 0.43
CA ALA A 62 -18.93 -10.61 1.17
C ALA A 62 -19.69 -11.82 0.58
N ARG A 63 -21.01 -11.70 0.37
CA ARG A 63 -21.82 -12.74 -0.28
C ARG A 63 -21.35 -13.06 -1.72
N ARG A 64 -20.91 -12.06 -2.47
CA ARG A 64 -20.38 -12.24 -3.83
C ARG A 64 -19.02 -12.93 -3.82
N LEU A 65 -18.11 -12.52 -2.94
CA LEU A 65 -16.80 -13.12 -2.73
C LEU A 65 -16.95 -14.59 -2.29
N THR A 66 -17.89 -14.89 -1.39
CA THR A 66 -18.23 -16.26 -1.00
C THR A 66 -18.67 -17.08 -2.22
N ARG A 67 -19.61 -16.56 -3.02
CA ARG A 67 -20.12 -17.26 -4.24
C ARG A 67 -19.06 -17.44 -5.33
N GLN A 68 -18.16 -16.48 -5.52
CA GLN A 68 -17.08 -16.58 -6.50
C GLN A 68 -16.01 -17.58 -6.06
N SER A 69 -15.67 -17.61 -4.77
CA SER A 69 -14.73 -18.59 -4.21
C SER A 69 -15.27 -20.02 -4.26
N THR A 70 -16.57 -20.23 -4.01
CA THR A 70 -17.19 -21.55 -4.17
C THR A 70 -17.24 -22.00 -5.63
N LYS A 71 -17.48 -21.07 -6.57
CA LYS A 71 -17.54 -21.38 -8.01
C LYS A 71 -16.17 -21.75 -8.61
N HIS A 72 -15.09 -21.16 -8.10
CA HIS A 72 -13.72 -21.56 -8.46
C HIS A 72 -13.33 -22.93 -7.87
N HIS A 73 -14.00 -23.36 -6.79
CA HIS A 73 -13.77 -24.64 -6.14
C HIS A 73 -14.64 -25.79 -6.69
N GLU A 74 -15.80 -25.52 -7.31
CA GLU A 74 -16.63 -26.56 -7.94
C GLU A 74 -15.94 -27.25 -9.14
N GLU A 75 -14.93 -26.64 -9.77
CA GLU A 75 -14.09 -27.29 -10.78
C GLU A 75 -13.03 -28.25 -10.17
N SER A 76 -12.87 -28.25 -8.85
CA SER A 76 -11.96 -29.11 -8.08
C SER A 76 -12.77 -29.90 -7.04
N GLY A 77 -13.39 -30.99 -7.49
CA GLY A 77 -14.35 -31.79 -6.72
C GLY A 77 -13.93 -32.09 -5.27
N GLY A 78 -14.77 -31.62 -4.34
CA GLY A 78 -14.75 -31.94 -2.92
C GLY A 78 -15.92 -31.24 -2.20
N ASP A 79 -16.67 -32.00 -1.40
CA ASP A 79 -17.91 -31.58 -0.74
C ASP A 79 -17.74 -30.30 0.11
N VAL A 80 -18.55 -29.27 -0.19
CA VAL A 80 -18.59 -28.02 0.57
C VAL A 80 -19.72 -28.08 1.59
N GLU A 81 -19.36 -28.26 2.86
CA GLU A 81 -20.27 -27.98 3.98
C GLU A 81 -20.76 -26.53 3.89
N LYS A 82 -22.06 -26.34 4.12
CA LYS A 82 -22.74 -25.04 4.16
C LYS A 82 -22.07 -24.14 5.20
N GLN A 83 -21.14 -23.30 4.76
CA GLN A 83 -20.60 -22.22 5.60
C GLN A 83 -21.73 -21.24 5.91
N GLU A 84 -22.10 -21.16 7.18
CA GLU A 84 -22.95 -20.10 7.71
C GLU A 84 -22.32 -18.74 7.35
N THR A 85 -23.09 -17.90 6.65
CA THR A 85 -22.63 -16.57 6.25
C THR A 85 -22.43 -15.71 7.50
N PHE A 86 -21.19 -15.56 7.91
CA PHE A 86 -20.79 -14.65 9.00
C PHE A 86 -21.12 -13.20 8.62
N ASP A 87 -22.07 -12.57 9.34
CA ASP A 87 -22.36 -11.14 9.19
C ASP A 87 -21.33 -10.32 9.97
N LEU A 88 -20.22 -10.03 9.29
CA LEU A 88 -19.11 -9.29 9.86
C LEU A 88 -19.51 -7.91 10.38
N LEU A 89 -20.47 -7.25 9.74
CA LEU A 89 -20.90 -5.92 10.13
C LEU A 89 -21.67 -5.94 11.43
N GLU A 90 -22.59 -6.89 11.57
CA GLU A 90 -23.28 -7.14 12.82
C GLU A 90 -22.27 -7.46 13.93
N TYR A 91 -21.27 -8.29 13.63
CA TYR A 91 -20.20 -8.59 14.58
C TYR A 91 -19.36 -7.36 14.95
N MET A 92 -18.91 -6.55 13.97
CA MET A 92 -18.12 -5.34 14.20
C MET A 92 -18.93 -4.28 14.94
N ARG A 93 -20.22 -4.13 14.66
CA ARG A 93 -21.13 -3.22 15.37
C ARG A 93 -21.43 -3.69 16.78
N THR A 94 -21.66 -4.98 16.98
CA THR A 94 -21.85 -5.55 18.31
C THR A 94 -20.59 -5.39 19.13
N THR A 95 -19.42 -5.60 18.53
CA THR A 95 -18.13 -5.42 19.20
C THR A 95 -17.84 -3.94 19.48
N SER A 96 -18.10 -3.06 18.52
CA SER A 96 -17.96 -1.60 18.67
C SER A 96 -18.96 -1.05 19.69
N GLY A 97 -20.20 -1.54 19.70
CA GLY A 97 -21.24 -1.22 20.67
C GLY A 97 -20.88 -1.68 22.07
N LYS A 98 -20.39 -2.92 22.24
CA LYS A 98 -19.85 -3.41 23.52
C LYS A 98 -18.66 -2.59 24.00
N GLN A 99 -17.81 -2.12 23.09
CA GLN A 99 -16.69 -1.23 23.41
C GLN A 99 -17.18 0.17 23.79
N ASP A 100 -18.17 0.71 23.10
CA ASP A 100 -18.80 1.99 23.41
C ASP A 100 -19.51 1.94 24.78
N GLU A 101 -20.27 0.88 25.07
CA GLU A 101 -20.89 0.60 26.37
C GLU A 101 -19.86 0.44 27.49
N ALA A 102 -18.73 -0.22 27.19
CA ALA A 102 -17.62 -0.34 28.12
C ALA A 102 -16.77 0.95 28.23
N GLY A 103 -17.10 2.01 27.49
CA GLY A 103 -16.43 3.30 27.53
C GLY A 103 -14.99 3.26 27.02
N PHE A 104 -14.74 2.55 25.92
CA PHE A 104 -13.47 2.63 25.20
C PHE A 104 -13.41 3.93 24.38
N ALA A 105 -12.26 4.60 24.39
CA ALA A 105 -12.05 5.79 23.59
C ALA A 105 -11.85 5.45 22.10
N LYS A 106 -12.34 6.33 21.21
CA LYS A 106 -12.28 6.15 19.76
C LYS A 106 -10.97 6.71 19.18
N LYS A 107 -10.50 6.10 18.09
CA LYS A 107 -9.23 6.46 17.42
C LYS A 107 -9.45 7.08 16.04
N HIS A 108 -10.16 8.19 16.00
CA HIS A 108 -10.37 8.90 14.75
C HIS A 108 -9.23 9.91 14.57
N VAL A 109 -8.44 9.75 13.50
CA VAL A 109 -7.25 10.56 13.27
C VAL A 109 -7.30 11.15 11.88
N GLY A 110 -7.63 12.43 11.80
CA GLY A 110 -7.50 13.20 10.58
C GLY A 110 -6.08 13.67 10.34
N VAL A 111 -5.75 13.98 9.09
CA VAL A 111 -4.40 14.37 8.67
C VAL A 111 -4.44 15.68 7.90
N THR A 112 -3.67 16.66 8.35
CA THR A 112 -3.43 17.91 7.60
C THR A 112 -1.95 18.01 7.24
N PHE A 113 -1.66 18.50 6.04
CA PHE A 113 -0.31 18.78 5.60
C PHE A 113 -0.25 20.15 4.90
N GLU A 114 0.78 20.93 5.23
CA GLU A 114 1.02 22.27 4.71
C GLU A 114 2.49 22.42 4.30
N ASN A 115 2.68 22.94 3.08
CA ASN A 115 4.01 23.15 2.49
C ASN A 115 4.93 21.92 2.61
N LEU A 116 4.36 20.72 2.48
CA LEU A 116 5.08 19.47 2.62
C LEU A 116 6.08 19.30 1.47
N GLN A 117 7.37 19.27 1.81
CA GLN A 117 8.47 19.11 0.87
C GLN A 117 9.33 17.91 1.28
N VAL A 118 9.64 17.03 0.33
CA VAL A 118 10.47 15.85 0.57
C VAL A 118 11.73 15.96 -0.26
N THR A 119 12.89 15.84 0.37
CA THR A 119 14.19 15.81 -0.29
C THR A 119 14.84 14.45 -0.07
N GLY A 120 15.13 13.76 -1.17
CA GLY A 120 15.84 12.49 -1.17
C GLY A 120 17.25 12.62 -1.75
N VAL A 121 17.98 11.50 -1.70
CA VAL A 121 19.26 11.38 -2.40
C VAL A 121 18.96 11.29 -3.89
N GLY A 122 19.24 12.36 -4.63
CA GLY A 122 19.13 12.36 -6.08
C GLY A 122 20.24 11.53 -6.71
N GLY A 123 19.90 10.70 -7.68
CA GLY A 123 20.89 10.20 -8.62
C GLY A 123 21.54 8.85 -8.30
N VAL A 124 20.95 8.01 -7.45
CA VAL A 124 21.24 6.57 -7.59
C VAL A 124 20.45 6.06 -8.79
N LYS A 125 20.99 6.28 -10.00
CA LYS A 125 20.72 5.31 -11.08
C LYS A 125 21.16 3.98 -10.48
N ILE A 126 20.20 3.13 -10.14
CA ILE A 126 20.50 1.74 -9.81
C ILE A 126 21.07 1.17 -11.11
N TYR A 127 22.38 1.26 -11.29
CA TYR A 127 23.07 0.52 -12.33
C TYR A 127 22.79 -0.93 -11.97
N VAL A 128 21.96 -1.58 -12.80
CA VAL A 128 21.78 -3.03 -12.72
C VAL A 128 23.18 -3.62 -12.80
N ARG A 129 23.63 -4.23 -11.70
CA ARG A 129 24.98 -4.76 -11.57
C ARG A 129 25.21 -5.76 -12.70
N THR A 130 26.07 -5.40 -13.64
CA THR A 130 26.53 -6.39 -14.61
C THR A 130 27.61 -7.25 -13.95
N PHE A 131 27.71 -8.52 -14.35
CA PHE A 131 28.70 -9.44 -13.80
C PHE A 131 30.15 -8.88 -13.83
N PRO A 132 30.60 -8.17 -14.89
CA PRO A 132 31.91 -7.50 -14.90
C PRO A 132 32.06 -6.38 -13.86
N ASP A 133 30.98 -5.64 -13.56
CA ASP A 133 31.01 -4.55 -12.56
C ASP A 133 31.11 -5.12 -11.14
N ALA A 134 30.44 -6.25 -10.87
CA ALA A 134 30.53 -6.95 -9.59
C ALA A 134 31.95 -7.46 -9.30
N VAL A 135 32.66 -7.96 -10.33
CA VAL A 135 34.05 -8.41 -10.20
C VAL A 135 34.99 -7.23 -9.92
N LYS A 136 34.83 -6.11 -10.62
CA LYS A 136 35.64 -4.90 -10.36
C LYS A 136 35.41 -4.32 -8.97
N GLU A 137 34.14 -4.26 -8.52
CA GLU A 137 33.80 -3.80 -7.17
C GLU A 137 34.37 -4.70 -6.08
N PHE A 138 34.43 -6.02 -6.29
CA PHE A 138 35.03 -6.96 -5.33
C PHE A 138 36.52 -6.62 -5.06
N PHE A 139 37.29 -6.38 -6.13
CA PHE A 139 38.72 -6.02 -6.01
C PHE A 139 38.94 -4.58 -5.53
N LEU A 140 38.04 -3.64 -5.83
CA LEU A 140 38.09 -2.26 -5.38
C LEU A 140 37.40 -2.03 -4.02
N SER A 141 36.83 -3.07 -3.41
CA SER A 141 36.07 -2.98 -2.15
C SER A 141 36.86 -2.35 -0.99
N PRO A 142 38.17 -2.60 -0.79
CA PRO A 142 38.91 -1.95 0.29
C PRO A 142 39.05 -0.44 0.07
N TYR A 143 39.20 -0.02 -1.19
CA TYR A 143 39.31 1.38 -1.59
C TYR A 143 37.98 2.13 -1.40
N TYR A 144 36.86 1.52 -1.79
CA TYR A 144 35.53 2.11 -1.55
C TYR A 144 35.15 2.16 -0.06
N MET A 145 35.54 1.16 0.74
CA MET A 145 35.38 1.17 2.20
C MET A 145 36.18 2.31 2.84
N ALA A 146 37.43 2.50 2.43
CA ALA A 146 38.26 3.60 2.89
C ALA A 146 37.70 4.97 2.48
N LYS A 147 37.14 5.09 1.27
CA LYS A 147 36.48 6.32 0.80
C LYS A 147 35.16 6.60 1.53
N SER A 148 34.41 5.58 1.94
CA SER A 148 33.19 5.70 2.73
C SER A 148 33.47 6.27 4.13
N LEU A 149 34.59 5.88 4.74
CA LEU A 149 35.08 6.44 6.01
C LEU A 149 35.49 7.92 5.93
N VAL A 150 35.83 8.41 4.73
CA VAL A 150 36.23 9.81 4.47
C VAL A 150 35.04 10.70 4.07
N GLY A 151 33.82 10.17 4.04
CA GLY A 151 32.64 10.91 3.60
C GLY A 151 32.63 11.04 2.07
N GLY A 152 32.21 9.97 1.39
CA GLY A 152 31.96 10.03 -0.04
C GLY A 152 30.88 11.09 -0.37
N PRO A 153 30.86 11.64 -1.60
CA PRO A 153 29.85 12.61 -2.00
C PRO A 153 28.48 11.94 -1.91
N GLY A 154 27.72 12.24 -0.87
CA GLY A 154 26.30 11.91 -0.81
C GLY A 154 25.66 12.45 -2.08
N GLY A 155 24.88 11.62 -2.78
CA GLY A 155 24.21 12.03 -4.01
C GLY A 155 23.51 13.37 -3.82
N ALA A 156 23.61 14.25 -4.82
CA ALA A 156 23.12 15.61 -4.70
C ALA A 156 21.66 15.61 -4.21
N PRO A 157 21.31 16.44 -3.21
CA PRO A 157 19.94 16.51 -2.71
C PRO A 157 19.00 16.83 -3.86
N LYS A 158 18.05 15.94 -4.13
CA LYS A 158 16.98 16.18 -5.10
C LYS A 158 15.67 16.26 -4.34
N THR A 159 14.97 17.37 -4.48
CA THR A 159 13.61 17.47 -4.00
C THR A 159 12.72 16.55 -4.84
N ILE A 160 12.00 15.66 -4.16
CA ILE A 160 11.08 14.69 -4.73
C ILE A 160 9.65 15.24 -4.72
N LEU A 161 9.23 15.86 -3.61
CA LEU A 161 7.91 16.47 -3.47
C LEU A 161 8.06 17.94 -3.14
N HIS A 162 7.22 18.78 -3.75
CA HIS A 162 7.32 20.22 -3.66
C HIS A 162 6.04 20.86 -3.13
N SER A 163 6.08 21.31 -1.87
CA SER A 163 5.06 22.14 -1.22
C SER A 163 3.62 21.62 -1.35
N PHE A 164 3.41 20.36 -0.94
CA PHE A 164 2.09 19.75 -0.93
C PHE A 164 1.24 20.31 0.20
N ASN A 165 -0.05 20.52 -0.09
CA ASN A 165 -1.03 21.03 0.86
C ASN A 165 -2.30 20.19 0.82
N GLY A 166 -2.97 20.00 1.96
CA GLY A 166 -4.22 19.26 1.99
C GLY A 166 -4.71 18.91 3.38
N ALA A 167 -5.95 18.42 3.42
CA ALA A 167 -6.61 17.96 4.64
C ALA A 167 -7.48 16.75 4.33
N VAL A 168 -7.43 15.76 5.21
CA VAL A 168 -8.18 14.52 5.10
C VAL A 168 -8.80 14.20 6.45
N ARG A 169 -10.12 14.10 6.48
CA ARG A 169 -10.90 13.81 7.68
C ARG A 169 -10.89 12.31 8.01
N PRO A 170 -11.14 11.94 9.28
CA PRO A 170 -11.36 10.54 9.64
C PRO A 170 -12.54 9.97 8.85
N GLY A 171 -12.34 8.81 8.24
CA GLY A 171 -13.33 8.17 7.37
C GLY A 171 -13.24 8.60 5.90
N GLU A 172 -12.32 9.46 5.50
CA GLU A 172 -12.09 9.77 4.09
C GLU A 172 -11.03 8.85 3.45
N MET A 173 -11.26 8.52 2.18
CA MET A 173 -10.34 7.76 1.34
C MET A 173 -9.83 8.63 0.18
N VAL A 174 -8.51 8.73 0.04
CA VAL A 174 -7.83 9.53 -0.98
C VAL A 174 -7.14 8.62 -2.00
N LEU A 175 -7.46 8.82 -3.28
CA LEU A 175 -6.77 8.18 -4.39
C LEU A 175 -5.59 9.05 -4.83
N VAL A 176 -4.38 8.50 -4.76
CA VAL A 176 -3.14 9.16 -5.19
C VAL A 176 -2.79 8.69 -6.59
N LEU A 177 -2.95 9.57 -7.57
CA LEU A 177 -2.68 9.30 -8.98
C LEU A 177 -1.43 10.06 -9.43
N GLY A 178 -0.67 9.43 -10.31
CA GLY A 178 0.49 10.03 -10.92
C GLY A 178 1.26 8.99 -11.72
N ARG A 179 2.02 9.46 -12.70
CA ARG A 179 2.88 8.57 -13.52
C ARG A 179 3.93 7.88 -12.64
N PRO A 180 4.42 6.70 -13.02
CA PRO A 180 5.56 6.09 -12.35
C PRO A 180 6.73 7.08 -12.23
N GLY A 181 7.26 7.26 -11.01
CA GLY A 181 8.33 8.23 -10.73
C GLY A 181 7.86 9.67 -10.43
N SER A 182 6.55 9.95 -10.47
CA SER A 182 5.97 11.27 -10.11
C SER A 182 6.08 11.61 -8.62
N GLY A 183 6.24 10.61 -7.74
CA GLY A 183 6.36 10.81 -6.29
C GLY A 183 5.24 10.21 -5.45
N CYS A 184 4.28 9.48 -6.03
CA CYS A 184 3.18 8.82 -5.29
C CYS A 184 3.65 8.02 -4.06
N SER A 185 4.57 7.06 -4.26
CA SER A 185 5.14 6.26 -3.16
C SER A 185 5.87 7.11 -2.12
N SER A 186 6.51 8.20 -2.55
CA SER A 186 7.21 9.11 -1.63
C SER A 186 6.22 9.90 -0.77
N PHE A 187 5.09 10.31 -1.36
CA PHE A 187 3.99 10.94 -0.63
C PHE A 187 3.37 9.96 0.38
N LEU A 188 3.04 8.74 -0.06
CA LEU A 188 2.45 7.71 0.80
C LEU A 188 3.36 7.36 2.00
N LYS A 189 4.65 7.16 1.79
CA LYS A 189 5.61 6.94 2.89
C LYS A 189 5.64 8.13 3.84
N THR A 190 5.63 9.35 3.31
CA THR A 190 5.72 10.56 4.11
C THR A 190 4.46 10.80 4.96
N ILE A 191 3.27 10.56 4.39
CA ILE A 191 2.00 10.74 5.08
C ILE A 191 1.75 9.62 6.11
N ALA A 192 2.25 8.41 5.87
CA ALA A 192 2.33 7.33 6.87
C ALA A 192 3.45 7.55 7.90
N ASN A 193 4.08 8.72 7.91
CA ASN A 193 5.16 9.12 8.81
C ASN A 193 6.43 8.24 8.75
N GLN A 194 6.68 7.53 7.64
CA GLN A 194 7.91 6.78 7.39
C GLN A 194 9.01 7.69 6.80
N ARG A 195 9.45 8.68 7.58
CA ARG A 195 10.33 9.76 7.11
C ARG A 195 11.81 9.39 7.06
N GLY A 196 12.24 8.35 7.79
CA GLY A 196 13.65 7.99 7.93
C GLY A 196 14.37 7.52 6.66
N SER A 197 13.64 7.25 5.57
CA SER A 197 14.23 6.90 4.27
C SER A 197 14.63 8.10 3.41
N PHE A 198 14.19 9.31 3.79
CA PHE A 198 14.49 10.56 3.07
C PHE A 198 15.62 11.33 3.76
N MET A 199 16.32 12.19 3.02
CA MET A 199 17.36 13.04 3.63
C MET A 199 16.75 14.14 4.48
N ARG A 200 15.64 14.73 4.02
CA ARG A 200 14.93 15.77 4.75
C ARG A 200 13.46 15.79 4.34
N VAL A 201 12.59 16.00 5.32
CA VAL A 201 11.17 16.26 5.09
C VAL A 201 10.83 17.57 5.80
N ASP A 202 10.50 18.59 5.02
CA ASP A 202 10.11 19.92 5.48
C ASP A 202 8.57 20.10 5.36
N GLY A 203 8.03 21.15 5.97
CA GLY A 203 6.59 21.42 6.02
C GLY A 203 5.92 20.93 7.32
N ASP A 204 4.70 21.38 7.55
CA ASP A 204 3.92 21.02 8.73
C ASP A 204 2.97 19.88 8.40
N VAL A 205 3.05 18.77 9.13
CA VAL A 205 2.13 17.64 9.02
C VAL A 205 1.64 17.31 10.41
N GLN A 206 0.32 17.31 10.56
CA GLN A 206 -0.34 17.08 11.83
C GLN A 206 -1.33 15.92 11.72
N TYR A 207 -1.36 15.10 12.77
CA TYR A 207 -2.21 13.93 12.92
C TYR A 207 -3.09 14.16 14.15
N ALA A 208 -4.38 14.44 13.97
CA ALA A 208 -5.27 14.87 15.06
C ALA A 208 -4.65 16.03 15.89
N GLY A 209 -4.10 17.04 15.22
CA GLY A 209 -3.41 18.18 15.85
C GLY A 209 -2.02 17.88 16.43
N ILE A 210 -1.52 16.64 16.33
CA ILE A 210 -0.19 16.24 16.82
C ILE A 210 0.82 16.34 15.66
N GLY A 211 1.85 17.18 15.83
CA GLY A 211 2.89 17.33 14.82
C GLY A 211 3.68 16.05 14.55
N ALA A 212 4.12 15.87 13.30
CA ALA A 212 4.75 14.64 12.82
C ALA A 212 5.95 14.14 13.65
N GLY A 213 6.77 15.06 14.17
CA GLY A 213 7.93 14.70 15.00
C GLY A 213 7.58 14.17 16.39
N GLU A 214 6.47 14.63 16.99
CA GLU A 214 5.93 14.01 18.21
C GLU A 214 5.23 12.70 17.87
N PHE A 215 4.49 12.68 16.77
CA PHE A 215 3.77 11.50 16.31
C PHE A 215 4.70 10.32 16.04
N GLU A 216 5.85 10.55 15.41
CA GLU A 216 6.88 9.54 15.17
C GLU A 216 7.39 8.93 16.47
N LYS A 217 7.70 9.77 17.46
CA LYS A 217 8.30 9.32 18.72
C LYS A 217 7.33 8.54 19.60
N ARG A 218 6.05 8.89 19.61
CA ARG A 218 5.07 8.37 20.59
C ARG A 218 3.97 7.49 19.99
N TYR A 219 3.68 7.66 18.70
CA TYR A 219 2.50 7.12 18.04
C TYR A 219 2.82 6.48 16.68
N ALA A 220 4.09 6.17 16.38
CA ALA A 220 4.48 5.56 15.09
C ALA A 220 3.66 4.31 14.74
N GLY A 221 3.20 3.54 15.73
CA GLY A 221 2.35 2.37 15.50
C GLY A 221 0.91 2.68 15.02
N GLN A 222 0.50 3.95 14.98
CA GLN A 222 -0.83 4.39 14.56
C GLN A 222 -0.89 4.83 13.09
N ALA A 223 0.26 4.91 12.40
CA ALA A 223 0.35 5.11 10.96
C ALA A 223 1.06 3.91 10.31
N ALA A 224 0.48 3.37 9.25
CA ALA A 224 0.99 2.18 8.57
C ALA A 224 1.05 2.38 7.06
N TYR A 225 2.08 1.81 6.43
CA TYR A 225 2.31 1.86 4.99
C TYR A 225 2.45 0.43 4.46
N ASN A 226 1.60 0.07 3.51
CA ASN A 226 1.73 -1.12 2.68
C ASN A 226 2.63 -0.80 1.50
N MET A 227 3.65 -1.62 1.30
CA MET A 227 4.46 -1.56 0.10
C MET A 227 3.73 -2.18 -1.10
N GLU A 228 4.23 -1.89 -2.30
CA GLU A 228 3.77 -2.51 -3.54
C GLU A 228 3.92 -4.03 -3.49
N ASP A 229 5.11 -4.50 -3.08
CA ASP A 229 5.43 -5.91 -2.93
C ASP A 229 4.99 -6.46 -1.56
N ASP A 230 4.36 -7.64 -1.58
CA ASP A 230 3.95 -8.35 -0.36
C ASP A 230 5.10 -9.18 0.22
N ILE A 231 5.80 -8.60 1.19
CA ILE A 231 6.95 -9.25 1.83
C ILE A 231 6.48 -10.01 3.07
N HIS A 232 6.31 -11.32 2.90
CA HIS A 232 6.00 -12.26 3.99
C HIS A 232 7.12 -13.28 4.17
N TYR A 233 7.24 -13.85 5.37
CA TYR A 233 8.08 -15.03 5.56
C TYR A 233 7.43 -16.24 4.89
N PRO A 234 8.03 -16.83 3.85
CA PRO A 234 7.34 -17.78 2.98
C PRO A 234 7.05 -19.13 3.66
N ILE A 235 7.84 -19.49 4.69
CA ILE A 235 7.71 -20.75 5.44
C ILE A 235 6.67 -20.70 6.56
N LEU A 236 6.24 -19.50 6.98
CA LEU A 236 5.22 -19.34 8.01
C LEU A 236 3.82 -19.56 7.41
N SER A 237 2.90 -20.12 8.19
CA SER A 237 1.49 -20.18 7.82
C SER A 237 0.81 -18.82 7.93
N VAL A 238 -0.31 -18.65 7.22
CA VAL A 238 -1.14 -17.43 7.32
C VAL A 238 -1.51 -17.14 8.78
N ALA A 239 -1.97 -18.15 9.53
CA ALA A 239 -2.28 -17.99 10.95
C ALA A 239 -1.04 -17.60 11.77
N GLN A 240 0.12 -18.21 11.53
CA GLN A 240 1.34 -17.88 12.27
C GLN A 240 1.77 -16.42 12.03
N THR A 241 1.70 -15.95 10.79
CA THR A 241 2.02 -14.57 10.40
C THR A 241 1.06 -13.57 11.08
N LEU A 242 -0.25 -13.79 10.96
CA LEU A 242 -1.25 -12.88 11.55
C LEU A 242 -1.27 -12.94 13.08
N GLN A 243 -1.13 -14.12 13.69
CA GLN A 243 -1.02 -14.25 15.15
C GLN A 243 0.22 -13.53 15.69
N PHE A 244 1.33 -13.52 14.94
CA PHE A 244 2.51 -12.76 15.32
C PHE A 244 2.21 -11.26 15.39
N ALA A 245 1.58 -10.70 14.35
CA ALA A 245 1.17 -9.29 14.32
C ALA A 245 0.19 -8.97 15.47
N LEU A 246 -0.85 -9.79 15.65
CA LEU A 246 -1.85 -9.64 16.71
C LEU A 246 -1.24 -9.74 18.11
N LYS A 247 -0.28 -10.63 18.35
CA LYS A 247 0.42 -10.74 19.66
C LYS A 247 1.18 -9.46 20.02
N LEU A 248 1.76 -8.78 19.03
CA LEU A 248 2.49 -7.52 19.20
C LEU A 248 1.56 -6.29 19.28
N LYS A 249 0.31 -6.42 18.86
CA LYS A 249 -0.68 -5.33 18.85
C LYS A 249 -1.88 -5.55 19.78
N SER A 250 -1.84 -6.63 20.56
CA SER A 250 -2.91 -6.97 21.50
C SER A 250 -2.97 -5.96 22.66
N PRO A 251 -4.14 -5.32 22.88
CA PRO A 251 -4.28 -4.18 23.76
C PRO A 251 -4.07 -4.50 25.24
N GLY A 252 -3.76 -3.45 26.01
CA GLY A 252 -3.64 -3.48 27.45
C GLY A 252 -4.99 -3.69 28.15
N ARG A 253 -5.95 -2.81 27.83
CA ARG A 253 -7.35 -2.89 28.26
C ARG A 253 -8.10 -3.95 27.45
N LEU A 254 -8.82 -4.83 28.14
CA LEU A 254 -9.64 -5.89 27.56
C LEU A 254 -11.05 -5.78 28.15
N LEU A 255 -12.01 -6.44 27.51
CA LEU A 255 -13.33 -6.67 28.12
C LEU A 255 -13.18 -7.61 29.34
N PRO A 256 -13.99 -7.45 30.40
CA PRO A 256 -13.83 -8.19 31.66
C PRO A 256 -13.81 -9.71 31.52
N GLU A 257 -14.53 -10.26 30.54
CA GLU A 257 -14.71 -11.70 30.35
C GLU A 257 -13.73 -12.32 29.33
N GLN A 258 -12.86 -11.53 28.70
CA GLN A 258 -12.07 -11.96 27.56
C GLN A 258 -10.57 -12.06 27.87
N THR A 259 -9.95 -13.20 27.53
CA THR A 259 -8.49 -13.33 27.58
C THR A 259 -7.83 -12.79 26.31
N ARG A 260 -6.53 -12.43 26.38
CA ARG A 260 -5.77 -11.95 25.22
C ARG A 260 -5.65 -13.00 24.11
N ALA A 261 -5.52 -14.27 24.49
CA ALA A 261 -5.41 -15.36 23.53
C ALA A 261 -6.74 -15.51 22.77
N GLN A 262 -7.86 -15.53 23.50
CA GLN A 262 -9.20 -15.57 22.90
C GLN A 262 -9.44 -14.36 21.99
N LEU A 263 -9.15 -13.14 22.44
CA LEU A 263 -9.29 -11.94 21.60
C LEU A 263 -8.47 -12.05 20.31
N ASN A 264 -7.21 -12.51 20.41
CA ASN A 264 -6.36 -12.61 19.25
C ASN A 264 -6.86 -13.68 18.26
N ASP A 265 -7.32 -14.84 18.75
CA ASP A 265 -7.86 -15.89 17.87
C ASP A 265 -9.21 -15.47 17.27
N GLU A 266 -10.06 -14.78 18.02
CA GLU A 266 -11.33 -14.23 17.54
C GLU A 266 -11.11 -13.16 16.46
N VAL A 267 -10.17 -12.23 16.69
CA VAL A 267 -9.78 -11.23 15.68
C VAL A 267 -9.15 -11.89 14.46
N LEU A 268 -8.30 -12.91 14.65
CA LEU A 268 -7.73 -13.67 13.54
C LEU A 268 -8.83 -14.28 12.67
N ASP A 269 -9.76 -15.00 13.29
CA ASP A 269 -10.83 -15.72 12.59
C ASP A 269 -11.80 -14.74 11.90
N THR A 270 -12.05 -13.60 12.54
CA THR A 270 -12.77 -12.46 11.93
C THR A 270 -12.06 -11.93 10.69
N LEU A 271 -10.75 -11.67 10.76
CA LEU A 271 -9.96 -11.14 9.64
C LEU A 271 -9.91 -12.11 8.46
N LEU A 272 -9.70 -13.40 8.74
CA LEU A 272 -9.68 -14.45 7.72
C LEU A 272 -11.03 -14.61 7.04
N SER A 273 -12.12 -14.55 7.81
CA SER A 273 -13.49 -14.64 7.29
C SER A 273 -13.86 -13.42 6.47
N MET A 274 -13.50 -12.22 6.94
CA MET A 274 -13.74 -10.96 6.21
C MET A 274 -13.09 -10.95 4.84
N LEU A 275 -11.85 -11.44 4.75
CA LEU A 275 -11.12 -11.47 3.47
C LEU A 275 -11.40 -12.72 2.65
N ASN A 276 -12.28 -13.60 3.13
CA ASN A 276 -12.64 -14.85 2.49
C ASN A 276 -11.40 -15.71 2.17
N ILE A 277 -10.55 -15.89 3.18
CA ILE A 277 -9.31 -16.70 3.13
C ILE A 277 -9.21 -17.69 4.29
N THR A 278 -10.34 -18.06 4.92
CA THR A 278 -10.37 -18.95 6.09
C THR A 278 -9.76 -20.33 5.82
N HIS A 279 -9.91 -20.86 4.62
CA HIS A 279 -9.28 -22.12 4.20
C HIS A 279 -7.74 -22.05 4.19
N THR A 280 -7.16 -20.85 4.03
CA THR A 280 -5.71 -20.66 4.00
C THR A 280 -5.07 -20.60 5.39
N ARG A 281 -5.86 -20.66 6.48
CA ARG A 281 -5.40 -20.48 7.88
C ARG A 281 -4.11 -21.25 8.19
N ASN A 282 -4.06 -22.52 7.81
CA ASN A 282 -2.94 -23.42 8.10
C ASN A 282 -1.99 -23.63 6.90
N THR A 283 -2.20 -22.91 5.80
CA THR A 283 -1.38 -22.97 4.60
C THR A 283 -0.20 -22.00 4.74
N VAL A 284 0.98 -22.40 4.25
CA VAL A 284 2.16 -21.53 4.19
C VAL A 284 1.91 -20.36 3.24
N VAL A 285 2.40 -19.17 3.57
CA VAL A 285 2.22 -17.99 2.71
C VAL A 285 2.96 -18.19 1.38
N GLY A 286 4.15 -18.78 1.41
CA GLY A 286 4.98 -19.02 0.23
C GLY A 286 5.53 -17.74 -0.40
N ASN A 287 6.24 -17.91 -1.50
CA ASN A 287 6.77 -16.85 -2.39
C ASN A 287 6.96 -17.43 -3.80
N GLU A 288 7.78 -16.80 -4.65
CA GLU A 288 8.04 -17.30 -6.02
C GLU A 288 8.79 -18.64 -6.06
N PHE A 289 9.49 -19.01 -4.98
CA PHE A 289 10.30 -20.22 -4.89
C PHE A 289 9.61 -21.33 -4.09
N ILE A 290 8.85 -20.96 -3.06
CA ILE A 290 8.15 -21.85 -2.15
C ILE A 290 6.66 -21.74 -2.44
N ARG A 291 6.06 -22.83 -2.93
CA ARG A 291 4.62 -22.89 -3.18
C ARG A 291 3.84 -22.65 -1.87
N GLY A 292 2.91 -21.70 -1.90
CA GLY A 292 2.02 -21.39 -0.80
C GLY A 292 0.64 -20.98 -1.31
N VAL A 293 0.04 -19.98 -0.67
CA VAL A 293 -1.23 -19.39 -1.11
C VAL A 293 -1.10 -18.71 -2.49
N SER A 294 -2.22 -18.50 -3.18
CA SER A 294 -2.23 -17.78 -4.45
C SER A 294 -1.78 -16.32 -4.29
N GLY A 295 -1.40 -15.65 -5.38
CA GLY A 295 -0.98 -14.24 -5.35
C GLY A 295 -2.06 -13.31 -4.77
N GLY A 296 -3.32 -13.48 -5.17
CA GLY A 296 -4.44 -12.70 -4.65
C GLY A 296 -4.77 -13.02 -3.18
N GLU A 297 -4.61 -14.26 -2.74
CA GLU A 297 -4.70 -14.61 -1.31
C GLU A 297 -3.57 -13.98 -0.51
N ARG A 298 -2.33 -14.00 -1.02
CA ARG A 298 -1.18 -13.33 -0.37
C ARG A 298 -1.42 -11.83 -0.21
N LYS A 299 -2.02 -11.16 -1.21
CA LYS A 299 -2.40 -9.74 -1.08
C LYS A 299 -3.40 -9.53 0.05
N ARG A 300 -4.39 -10.42 0.17
CA ARG A 300 -5.34 -10.41 1.29
C ARG A 300 -4.66 -10.66 2.64
N VAL A 301 -3.66 -11.53 2.72
CA VAL A 301 -2.85 -11.69 3.95
C VAL A 301 -2.17 -10.36 4.34
N SER A 302 -1.62 -9.60 3.38
CA SER A 302 -1.05 -8.26 3.65
C SER A 302 -2.10 -7.28 4.19
N ILE A 303 -3.34 -7.33 3.67
CA ILE A 303 -4.45 -6.51 4.21
C ILE A 303 -4.73 -6.89 5.66
N ALA A 304 -4.88 -8.20 5.94
CA ALA A 304 -5.15 -8.68 7.28
C ALA A 304 -4.04 -8.31 8.26
N GLU A 305 -2.77 -8.36 7.83
CA GLU A 305 -1.64 -7.94 8.66
C GLU A 305 -1.69 -6.44 8.97
N MET A 306 -1.99 -5.60 7.96
CA MET A 306 -2.19 -4.17 8.19
C MET A 306 -3.36 -3.88 9.13
N MET A 307 -4.45 -4.63 9.04
CA MET A 307 -5.57 -4.46 9.97
C MET A 307 -5.24 -4.92 11.38
N ALA A 308 -4.47 -6.02 11.51
CA ALA A 308 -3.94 -6.47 12.78
C ALA A 308 -3.05 -5.40 13.44
N SER A 309 -2.47 -4.47 12.66
CA SER A 309 -1.69 -3.34 13.18
C SER A 309 -2.52 -2.31 13.96
N ARG A 310 -3.85 -2.27 13.75
CA ARG A 310 -4.79 -1.30 14.34
C ARG A 310 -4.41 0.17 14.11
N ALA A 311 -3.75 0.45 12.99
CA ALA A 311 -3.38 1.79 12.58
C ALA A 311 -4.62 2.61 12.18
N CYS A 312 -4.55 3.92 12.42
CA CYS A 312 -5.61 4.89 12.11
C CYS A 312 -5.38 5.57 10.76
N VAL A 313 -4.11 5.75 10.40
CA VAL A 313 -3.69 6.30 9.11
C VAL A 313 -3.06 5.19 8.30
N CYS A 314 -3.68 4.82 7.18
CA CYS A 314 -3.25 3.72 6.35
C CYS A 314 -2.88 4.22 4.96
N SER A 315 -1.69 3.90 4.50
CA SER A 315 -1.23 4.18 3.13
C SER A 315 -1.00 2.88 2.39
N TRP A 316 -1.56 2.75 1.20
CA TRP A 316 -1.49 1.55 0.37
C TRP A 316 -0.81 1.89 -0.96
N ASP A 317 0.37 1.33 -1.21
CA ASP A 317 1.12 1.62 -2.42
C ASP A 317 0.84 0.57 -3.51
N ASN A 318 0.21 0.99 -4.61
CA ASN A 318 -0.08 0.18 -5.79
C ASN A 318 -0.62 -1.23 -5.48
N SER A 319 -1.53 -1.33 -4.52
CA SER A 319 -1.92 -2.60 -3.92
C SER A 319 -2.88 -3.46 -4.75
N THR A 320 -3.30 -3.01 -5.93
CA THR A 320 -4.08 -3.82 -6.88
C THR A 320 -3.22 -4.49 -7.95
N ARG A 321 -1.91 -4.25 -7.97
CA ARG A 321 -1.01 -4.86 -8.95
C ARG A 321 -1.03 -6.39 -8.82
N GLY A 322 -1.22 -7.07 -9.96
CA GLY A 322 -1.29 -8.53 -10.00
C GLY A 322 -2.66 -9.11 -9.64
N LEU A 323 -3.67 -8.27 -9.42
CA LEU A 323 -5.08 -8.69 -9.32
C LEU A 323 -5.78 -8.52 -10.68
N ASP A 324 -6.74 -9.39 -10.96
CA ASP A 324 -7.68 -9.16 -12.06
C ASP A 324 -8.63 -7.99 -11.73
N ALA A 325 -9.25 -7.41 -12.76
CA ALA A 325 -10.07 -6.21 -12.61
C ALA A 325 -11.24 -6.39 -11.62
N SER A 326 -11.83 -7.59 -11.53
CA SER A 326 -12.96 -7.82 -10.61
C SER A 326 -12.49 -7.94 -9.16
N THR A 327 -11.41 -8.66 -8.91
CA THR A 327 -10.79 -8.77 -7.58
C THR A 327 -10.24 -7.42 -7.11
N ALA A 328 -9.69 -6.60 -8.01
CA ALA A 328 -9.22 -5.25 -7.69
C ALA A 328 -10.37 -4.32 -7.24
N LEU A 329 -11.55 -4.43 -7.86
CA LEU A 329 -12.73 -3.67 -7.45
C LEU A 329 -13.23 -4.10 -6.07
N ASP A 330 -13.28 -5.40 -5.83
CA ASP A 330 -13.70 -5.95 -4.54
C ASP A 330 -12.72 -5.59 -3.42
N TYR A 331 -11.42 -5.54 -3.75
CA TYR A 331 -10.38 -5.01 -2.88
C TYR A 331 -10.64 -3.53 -2.50
N ALA A 332 -10.89 -2.66 -3.49
CA ALA A 332 -11.16 -1.25 -3.24
C ALA A 332 -12.42 -1.02 -2.38
N LYS A 333 -13.49 -1.78 -2.62
CA LYS A 333 -14.70 -1.75 -1.79
C LYS A 333 -14.45 -2.22 -0.37
N SER A 334 -13.59 -3.21 -0.19
CA SER A 334 -13.18 -3.65 1.16
C SER A 334 -12.46 -2.52 1.90
N LEU A 335 -11.54 -1.80 1.24
CA LEU A 335 -10.89 -0.62 1.83
C LEU A 335 -11.89 0.48 2.19
N ARG A 336 -12.85 0.78 1.31
CA ARG A 336 -13.93 1.76 1.54
C ARG A 336 -14.71 1.43 2.82
N VAL A 337 -15.20 0.21 2.92
CA VAL A 337 -16.00 -0.24 4.07
C VAL A 337 -15.19 -0.17 5.36
N MET A 338 -13.93 -0.62 5.35
CA MET A 338 -13.06 -0.52 6.53
C MET A 338 -12.84 0.93 6.94
N THR A 339 -12.63 1.82 5.98
CA THR A 339 -12.45 3.25 6.19
C THR A 339 -13.71 3.86 6.83
N ASP A 340 -14.91 3.44 6.41
CA ASP A 340 -16.18 3.91 6.97
C ASP A 340 -16.46 3.41 8.39
N ILE A 341 -16.24 2.11 8.65
CA ILE A 341 -16.54 1.48 9.93
C ILE A 341 -15.58 1.97 11.01
N PHE A 342 -14.29 1.92 10.73
CA PHE A 342 -13.25 2.25 11.71
C PHE A 342 -12.87 3.73 11.67
N LYS A 343 -13.49 4.53 10.78
CA LYS A 343 -13.18 5.95 10.57
C LYS A 343 -11.68 6.19 10.38
N LEU A 344 -11.07 5.35 9.55
CA LEU A 344 -9.65 5.44 9.19
C LEU A 344 -9.44 6.61 8.24
N THR A 345 -8.22 7.14 8.19
CA THR A 345 -7.79 8.00 7.09
C THR A 345 -6.93 7.17 6.15
N THR A 346 -7.44 6.96 4.94
CA THR A 346 -6.86 5.98 4.01
C THR A 346 -6.33 6.68 2.75
N PHE A 347 -5.07 6.44 2.42
CA PHE A 347 -4.45 6.87 1.16
C PHE A 347 -4.13 5.65 0.32
N VAL A 348 -4.49 5.64 -0.95
CA VAL A 348 -4.24 4.52 -1.87
C VAL A 348 -3.63 5.06 -3.15
N SER A 349 -2.46 4.58 -3.56
CA SER A 349 -1.98 4.80 -4.94
C SER A 349 -2.38 3.62 -5.81
N LEU A 350 -2.84 3.89 -7.03
CA LEU A 350 -3.16 2.89 -8.04
C LEU A 350 -2.66 3.41 -9.39
N TYR A 351 -1.85 2.63 -10.11
CA TYR A 351 -1.42 3.04 -11.45
C TYR A 351 -2.53 2.89 -12.49
N GLN A 352 -3.49 2.01 -12.24
CA GLN A 352 -4.65 1.79 -13.10
C GLN A 352 -5.87 1.58 -12.20
N ALA A 353 -6.86 2.45 -12.32
CA ALA A 353 -8.10 2.36 -11.58
C ALA A 353 -9.28 2.46 -12.55
N GLY A 354 -10.03 1.36 -12.67
CA GLY A 354 -11.30 1.38 -13.40
C GLY A 354 -12.31 2.31 -12.74
N GLU A 355 -13.34 2.72 -13.48
CA GLU A 355 -14.34 3.69 -12.97
C GLU A 355 -14.99 3.25 -11.66
N GLY A 356 -15.36 1.96 -11.56
CA GLY A 356 -15.96 1.44 -10.34
C GLY A 356 -15.03 1.49 -9.12
N ILE A 357 -13.71 1.47 -9.32
CA ILE A 357 -12.71 1.67 -8.26
C ILE A 357 -12.63 3.15 -7.91
N TYR A 358 -12.57 4.03 -8.92
CA TYR A 358 -12.50 5.47 -8.75
C TYR A 358 -13.69 6.01 -7.93
N ASP A 359 -14.88 5.50 -8.18
CA ASP A 359 -16.12 5.88 -7.47
C ASP A 359 -16.11 5.56 -5.97
N GLN A 360 -15.17 4.74 -5.48
CA GLN A 360 -15.05 4.44 -4.04
C GLN A 360 -14.32 5.54 -3.25
N PHE A 361 -13.67 6.50 -3.92
CA PHE A 361 -12.82 7.51 -3.29
C PHE A 361 -13.53 8.85 -3.12
N ASP A 362 -13.30 9.49 -1.96
CA ASP A 362 -13.87 10.81 -1.66
C ASP A 362 -13.06 11.91 -2.35
N LYS A 363 -11.72 11.77 -2.31
CA LYS A 363 -10.78 12.76 -2.81
C LYS A 363 -9.73 12.13 -3.72
N VAL A 364 -9.16 12.94 -4.61
CA VAL A 364 -8.04 12.56 -5.48
C VAL A 364 -6.90 13.55 -5.29
N LEU A 365 -5.68 13.01 -5.17
CA LEU A 365 -4.41 13.74 -5.26
C LEU A 365 -3.74 13.38 -6.59
N LEU A 366 -3.64 14.33 -7.51
CA LEU A 366 -2.92 14.16 -8.77
C LEU A 366 -1.50 14.75 -8.65
N ILE A 367 -0.49 13.93 -8.96
CA ILE A 367 0.92 14.27 -8.86
C ILE A 367 1.59 14.17 -10.23
N ASP A 368 2.34 15.20 -10.61
CA ASP A 368 3.21 15.19 -11.79
C ASP A 368 4.61 15.70 -11.42
N GLU A 369 5.63 14.87 -11.65
CA GLU A 369 7.05 15.17 -11.34
C GLU A 369 7.30 15.86 -9.99
N GLY A 370 6.62 15.41 -8.93
CA GLY A 370 6.77 15.98 -7.59
C GLY A 370 5.98 17.25 -7.35
N ARG A 371 5.09 17.64 -8.26
CA ARG A 371 4.18 18.78 -8.14
C ARG A 371 2.76 18.31 -7.86
N GLN A 372 2.09 19.03 -6.98
CA GLN A 372 0.67 18.85 -6.72
C GLN A 372 -0.14 19.54 -7.82
N VAL A 373 -0.76 18.75 -8.70
CA VAL A 373 -1.55 19.24 -9.84
C VAL A 373 -3.03 19.41 -9.46
N TYR A 374 -3.53 18.55 -8.58
CA TYR A 374 -4.90 18.67 -8.06
C TYR A 374 -5.00 17.98 -6.71
N PHE A 375 -5.77 18.55 -5.80
CA PHE A 375 -6.25 17.90 -4.60
C PHE A 375 -7.65 18.39 -4.26
N GLY A 376 -8.58 17.46 -4.08
CA GLY A 376 -9.97 17.80 -3.79
C GLY A 376 -10.92 16.65 -4.11
N PRO A 377 -12.23 16.93 -4.19
CA PRO A 377 -13.25 15.91 -4.44
C PRO A 377 -12.98 15.13 -5.74
N ALA A 378 -13.10 13.80 -5.67
CA ALA A 378 -12.84 12.92 -6.81
C ALA A 378 -13.76 13.22 -8.00
N LYS A 379 -15.04 13.50 -7.74
CA LYS A 379 -16.05 13.77 -8.77
C LYS A 379 -15.78 15.05 -9.58
N GLU A 380 -15.04 16.01 -9.02
CA GLU A 380 -14.76 17.29 -9.68
C GLU A 380 -13.40 17.31 -10.42
N ALA A 381 -12.52 16.35 -10.16
CA ALA A 381 -11.16 16.31 -10.73
C ALA A 381 -11.15 16.31 -12.27
N ARG A 382 -12.05 15.52 -12.90
CA ARG A 382 -12.18 15.46 -14.36
C ARG A 382 -12.59 16.80 -14.95
N ASN A 383 -13.59 17.44 -14.35
CA ASN A 383 -14.12 18.72 -14.79
C ASN A 383 -13.08 19.85 -14.62
N TYR A 384 -12.23 19.75 -13.61
CA TYR A 384 -11.09 20.65 -13.44
C TYR A 384 -10.10 20.55 -14.62
N MET A 385 -9.67 19.35 -15.00
CA MET A 385 -8.75 19.21 -16.14
C MET A 385 -9.39 19.67 -17.45
N LEU A 386 -10.69 19.42 -17.65
CA LEU A 386 -11.42 19.95 -18.81
C LEU A 386 -11.43 21.48 -18.85
N SER A 387 -11.61 22.15 -17.70
CA SER A 387 -11.64 23.62 -17.66
C SER A 387 -10.28 24.25 -17.96
N LEU A 388 -9.18 23.55 -17.69
CA LEU A 388 -7.83 23.96 -18.09
C LEU A 388 -7.62 23.91 -19.62
N GLY A 389 -8.43 23.16 -20.36
CA GLY A 389 -8.36 23.08 -21.83
C GLY A 389 -7.89 21.73 -22.38
N PHE A 390 -7.82 20.70 -21.55
CA PHE A 390 -7.57 19.34 -22.02
C PHE A 390 -8.78 18.79 -22.79
N ARG A 391 -8.52 17.92 -23.77
CA ARG A 391 -9.54 17.30 -24.61
C ARG A 391 -10.47 16.44 -23.76
N ASN A 392 -11.75 16.43 -24.09
CA ASN A 392 -12.69 15.49 -23.48
C ASN A 392 -12.54 14.10 -24.13
N LEU A 393 -12.13 13.10 -23.35
CA LEU A 393 -12.03 11.70 -23.78
C LEU A 393 -13.06 10.87 -23.01
N PRO A 394 -14.31 10.75 -23.48
CA PRO A 394 -15.41 10.15 -22.70
C PRO A 394 -15.33 8.63 -22.56
N ARG A 395 -14.49 7.95 -23.36
CA ARG A 395 -14.31 6.49 -23.30
C ARG A 395 -13.17 6.04 -22.37
N GLN A 396 -12.34 6.97 -21.91
CA GLN A 396 -11.31 6.68 -20.92
C GLN A 396 -11.91 6.76 -19.51
N THR A 397 -11.39 5.94 -18.61
CA THR A 397 -11.72 6.03 -17.20
C THR A 397 -11.26 7.37 -16.65
N THR A 398 -11.89 7.85 -15.58
CA THR A 398 -11.52 9.12 -14.97
C THR A 398 -10.08 9.10 -14.47
N ALA A 399 -9.63 8.01 -13.86
CA ALA A 399 -8.26 7.88 -13.39
C ALA A 399 -7.23 7.96 -14.53
N ASP A 400 -7.43 7.19 -15.60
CA ASP A 400 -6.53 7.17 -16.76
C ASP A 400 -6.54 8.53 -17.46
N TYR A 401 -7.70 9.20 -17.53
CA TYR A 401 -7.81 10.54 -18.09
C TYR A 401 -6.97 11.56 -17.30
N LEU A 402 -7.03 11.53 -15.97
CA LEU A 402 -6.28 12.44 -15.11
C LEU A 402 -4.77 12.23 -15.25
N THR A 403 -4.30 10.97 -15.25
CA THR A 403 -2.88 10.67 -15.47
C THR A 403 -2.44 10.99 -16.89
N GLY A 404 -3.28 10.72 -17.89
CA GLY A 404 -3.00 11.02 -19.30
C GLY A 404 -2.85 12.52 -19.57
N CYS A 405 -3.58 13.38 -18.85
CA CYS A 405 -3.39 14.84 -18.95
C CYS A 405 -2.00 15.29 -18.46
N THR A 406 -1.38 14.54 -17.55
CA THR A 406 -0.02 14.81 -17.05
C THR A 406 1.07 14.11 -17.88
N ASP A 407 0.71 13.23 -18.81
CA ASP A 407 1.69 12.54 -19.66
C ASP A 407 1.94 13.34 -20.94
N PRO A 408 3.20 13.74 -21.23
CA PRO A 408 3.53 14.41 -22.48
C PRO A 408 3.15 13.64 -23.75
N ASN A 409 3.10 12.31 -23.69
CA ASN A 409 2.80 11.43 -24.83
C ASN A 409 1.30 11.18 -25.01
N GLU A 410 0.51 11.18 -23.93
CA GLU A 410 -0.92 10.88 -23.99
C GLU A 410 -1.81 12.14 -23.93
N ARG A 411 -1.29 13.25 -23.40
CA ARG A 411 -2.05 14.50 -23.27
C ARG A 411 -2.55 14.97 -24.64
N ALA A 412 -3.83 15.33 -24.67
CA ALA A 412 -4.46 15.90 -25.85
C ALA A 412 -5.21 17.17 -25.45
N PHE A 413 -5.14 18.19 -26.30
CA PHE A 413 -5.81 19.48 -26.07
C PHE A 413 -7.17 19.53 -26.80
N ALA A 414 -8.08 20.32 -26.24
CA ALA A 414 -9.35 20.63 -26.88
C ALA A 414 -9.14 21.29 -28.25
N GLU A 415 -10.15 21.23 -29.11
CA GLU A 415 -10.08 21.86 -30.45
C GLU A 415 -9.77 23.35 -30.34
N GLY A 416 -8.79 23.82 -31.11
CA GLY A 416 -8.33 25.21 -31.07
C GLY A 416 -7.37 25.56 -29.92
N ARG A 417 -7.06 24.62 -29.02
CA ARG A 417 -6.05 24.81 -27.96
C ARG A 417 -4.75 24.08 -28.27
N SER A 418 -3.66 24.58 -27.69
CA SER A 418 -2.32 24.01 -27.85
C SER A 418 -1.51 24.15 -26.56
N GLU A 419 -0.30 23.59 -26.56
CA GLU A 419 0.64 23.63 -25.43
C GLU A 419 1.01 25.05 -24.98
N SER A 420 0.85 26.06 -25.84
CA SER A 420 1.10 27.47 -25.47
C SER A 420 -0.01 28.12 -24.65
N ASP A 421 -1.24 27.58 -24.70
CA ASP A 421 -2.43 28.15 -24.04
C ASP A 421 -2.86 27.31 -22.82
N VAL A 422 -2.61 26.00 -22.84
CA VAL A 422 -2.96 25.09 -21.75
C VAL A 422 -1.74 24.87 -20.84
N PRO A 423 -1.89 24.95 -19.50
CA PRO A 423 -0.79 24.65 -18.59
C PRO A 423 -0.31 23.21 -18.81
N SER A 424 0.92 23.08 -19.30
CA SER A 424 1.43 21.82 -19.84
C SER A 424 2.69 21.34 -19.14
N THR A 425 3.38 22.22 -18.41
CA THR A 425 4.52 21.83 -17.56
C THR A 425 4.04 21.53 -16.13
N PRO A 426 4.75 20.67 -15.37
CA PRO A 426 4.39 20.38 -13.98
C PRO A 426 4.26 21.65 -13.12
N ASP A 427 5.13 22.64 -13.35
CA ASP A 427 5.11 23.93 -12.64
C ASP A 427 3.88 24.76 -13.01
N GLN A 428 3.52 24.83 -14.30
CA GLN A 428 2.34 25.55 -14.76
C GLN A 428 1.05 24.92 -14.24
N LEU A 429 0.98 23.58 -14.23
CA LEU A 429 -0.15 22.83 -13.70
C LEU A 429 -0.33 23.11 -12.20
N ALA A 430 0.76 23.09 -11.42
CA ALA A 430 0.71 23.43 -10.00
C ALA A 430 0.28 24.89 -9.75
N GLN A 431 0.76 25.84 -10.57
CA GLN A 431 0.33 27.25 -10.49
C GLN A 431 -1.15 27.41 -10.84
N ALA A 432 -1.63 26.73 -11.88
CA ALA A 432 -3.04 26.73 -12.25
C ALA A 432 -3.91 26.15 -11.13
N PHE A 433 -3.43 25.14 -10.40
CA PHE A 433 -4.12 24.62 -9.23
C PHE A 433 -4.20 25.64 -8.10
N GLN A 434 -3.09 26.30 -7.77
CA GLN A 434 -3.04 27.34 -6.72
C GLN A 434 -3.99 28.52 -7.00
N GLN A 435 -4.24 28.83 -8.27
CA GLN A 435 -5.17 29.88 -8.69
C GLN A 435 -6.62 29.41 -8.77
N SER A 436 -6.88 28.10 -8.65
CA SER A 436 -8.21 27.53 -8.81
C SER A 436 -9.08 27.67 -7.58
N LYS A 437 -10.41 27.54 -7.75
CA LYS A 437 -11.37 27.43 -6.64
C LYS A 437 -11.08 26.26 -5.70
N TYR A 438 -10.44 25.19 -6.20
CA TYR A 438 -10.19 23.98 -5.42
C TYR A 438 -9.08 24.21 -4.40
N TRP A 439 -8.10 25.05 -4.73
CA TRP A 439 -7.04 25.44 -3.79
C TRP A 439 -7.62 26.20 -2.60
N SER A 440 -8.47 27.20 -2.85
CA SER A 440 -9.09 27.97 -1.76
C SER A 440 -10.00 27.11 -0.87
N LEU A 441 -10.78 26.19 -1.47
CA LEU A 441 -11.59 25.22 -0.74
C LEU A 441 -10.74 24.29 0.14
N MET A 442 -9.67 23.73 -0.41
CA MET A 442 -8.74 22.86 0.32
C MET A 442 -8.05 23.60 1.48
N VAL A 443 -7.61 24.84 1.26
CA VAL A 443 -6.99 25.66 2.31
C VAL A 443 -8.00 26.00 3.40
N ALA A 444 -9.23 26.36 3.04
CA ALA A 444 -10.30 26.62 4.00
C ALA A 444 -10.65 25.37 4.81
N GLU A 445 -10.73 24.20 4.18
CA GLU A 445 -10.96 22.92 4.85
C GLU A 445 -9.86 22.61 5.87
N ARG A 446 -8.60 22.78 5.47
CA ARG A 446 -7.44 22.57 6.35
C ARG A 446 -7.46 23.52 7.55
N GLN A 447 -7.72 24.80 7.32
CA GLN A 447 -7.79 25.80 8.39
C GLN A 447 -8.95 25.53 9.34
N ALA A 448 -10.11 25.13 8.83
CA ALA A 448 -11.25 24.73 9.64
C ALA A 448 -10.90 23.55 10.55
N MET A 449 -10.28 22.50 10.00
CA MET A 449 -9.85 21.33 10.76
C MET A 449 -8.81 21.68 11.84
N GLN A 450 -7.84 22.54 11.53
CA GLN A 450 -6.87 23.01 12.50
C GLN A 450 -7.52 23.86 13.61
N ALA A 451 -8.49 24.70 13.26
CA ALA A 451 -9.24 25.49 14.23
C ALA A 451 -10.12 24.62 15.14
N GLU A 452 -10.78 23.59 14.59
CA GLU A 452 -11.55 22.60 15.35
C GLU A 452 -10.66 21.90 16.39
N TRP A 453 -9.46 21.45 16.00
CA TRP A 453 -8.51 20.85 16.94
C TRP A 453 -8.04 21.81 18.03
N GLN A 454 -7.81 23.08 17.70
CA GLN A 454 -7.42 24.09 18.69
C GLN A 454 -8.55 24.38 19.70
N GLN A 455 -9.79 24.48 19.23
CA GLN A 455 -10.96 24.69 20.09
C GLN A 455 -11.20 23.49 21.02
N GLN A 456 -11.00 22.28 20.50
CA GLN A 456 -11.20 21.03 21.23
C GLN A 456 -9.98 20.61 22.06
N ALA A 457 -8.87 21.35 22.04
CA ALA A 457 -7.64 20.96 22.73
C ALA A 457 -7.82 20.79 24.26
N SER A 458 -8.80 21.48 24.85
CA SER A 458 -9.15 21.36 26.28
C SER A 458 -10.37 20.47 26.53
N ASP A 459 -11.06 20.02 25.49
CA ASP A 459 -12.26 19.18 25.60
C ASP A 459 -11.85 17.70 25.73
N PRO A 460 -12.25 17.01 26.82
CA PRO A 460 -12.06 15.57 26.95
C PRO A 460 -12.74 14.75 25.84
N ALA A 461 -13.81 15.28 25.24
CA ALA A 461 -14.52 14.66 24.12
C ALA A 461 -13.90 15.00 22.74
N GLY A 462 -12.92 15.90 22.69
CA GLY A 462 -12.24 16.27 21.44
C GLY A 462 -11.49 15.11 20.79
N GLU A 463 -11.33 15.14 19.46
CA GLU A 463 -10.68 14.07 18.69
C GLU A 463 -9.29 13.73 19.23
N GLN A 464 -8.49 14.77 19.52
CA GLN A 464 -7.14 14.62 20.05
C GLN A 464 -7.15 13.93 21.43
N SER A 465 -8.01 14.38 22.34
CA SER A 465 -8.14 13.80 23.69
C SER A 465 -8.57 12.34 23.65
N GLN A 466 -9.57 12.00 22.81
CA GLN A 466 -10.02 10.63 22.60
C GLN A 466 -8.90 9.75 22.03
N PHE A 467 -8.16 10.24 21.02
CA PHE A 467 -7.02 9.53 20.46
C PHE A 467 -5.94 9.23 21.51
N LEU A 468 -5.57 10.25 22.30
CA LEU A 468 -4.57 10.12 23.36
C LEU A 468 -5.02 9.11 24.42
N GLN A 469 -6.30 9.14 24.81
CA GLN A 469 -6.88 8.18 25.74
C GLN A 469 -6.89 6.77 25.16
N ALA A 470 -7.34 6.59 23.91
CA ALA A 470 -7.40 5.30 23.25
C ALA A 470 -6.01 4.67 23.11
N ASN A 471 -5.00 5.46 22.74
CA ASN A 471 -3.62 4.99 22.68
C ASN A 471 -3.04 4.64 24.06
N LYS A 472 -3.47 5.33 25.13
CA LYS A 472 -3.12 4.97 26.51
C LYS A 472 -3.75 3.65 26.93
N GLU A 473 -5.00 3.39 26.55
CA GLU A 473 -5.72 2.14 26.85
C GLU A 473 -5.18 0.94 26.06
N GLU A 474 -4.66 1.18 24.86
CA GLU A 474 -4.02 0.16 24.04
C GLU A 474 -2.70 -0.34 24.64
N LYS A 475 -1.95 0.51 25.36
CA LYS A 475 -0.66 0.13 25.95
C LYS A 475 -0.80 -0.87 27.10
N ARG A 476 0.09 -1.86 27.13
CA ARG A 476 0.18 -2.82 28.25
C ARG A 476 0.72 -2.18 29.53
N LYS A 477 0.35 -2.73 30.70
CA LYS A 477 0.64 -2.19 32.05
C LYS A 477 2.10 -1.75 32.30
N HIS A 478 3.09 -2.43 31.72
CA HIS A 478 4.52 -2.17 31.93
C HIS A 478 5.16 -1.36 30.80
N VAL A 479 4.37 -0.76 29.91
CA VAL A 479 4.87 0.01 28.76
C VAL A 479 4.80 1.50 29.08
N SER A 480 5.87 2.23 28.81
CA SER A 480 5.91 3.66 29.01
C SER A 480 4.94 4.39 28.09
N ARG A 481 4.34 5.48 28.58
CA ARG A 481 3.48 6.34 27.75
C ARG A 481 4.23 7.02 26.60
N LYS A 482 5.55 7.18 26.72
CA LYS A 482 6.40 7.78 25.68
C LYS A 482 6.87 6.76 24.63
N ASP A 483 6.78 5.47 24.92
CA ASP A 483 7.21 4.40 24.03
C ASP A 483 6.20 4.23 22.88
N PRO A 484 6.60 4.17 21.60
CA PRO A 484 5.68 4.01 20.47
C PRO A 484 5.06 2.60 20.39
N HIS A 485 5.58 1.62 21.11
CA HIS A 485 5.11 0.23 21.08
C HIS A 485 3.90 -0.01 22.00
N THR A 486 3.07 -0.96 21.61
CA THR A 486 1.91 -1.42 22.38
C THR A 486 2.30 -2.39 23.50
N VAL A 487 3.33 -3.19 23.25
CA VAL A 487 3.78 -4.31 24.09
C VAL A 487 5.15 -4.03 24.70
N SER A 488 5.43 -4.62 25.87
CA SER A 488 6.73 -4.44 26.52
C SER A 488 7.88 -5.04 25.72
N PHE A 489 9.07 -4.46 25.84
CA PHE A 489 10.29 -4.94 25.18
C PHE A 489 10.53 -6.45 25.39
N VAL A 490 10.42 -6.95 26.62
CA VAL A 490 10.61 -8.38 26.93
C VAL A 490 9.58 -9.25 26.21
N SER A 491 8.32 -8.80 26.11
CA SER A 491 7.29 -9.50 25.34
C SER A 491 7.59 -9.50 23.85
N MET A 492 8.09 -8.39 23.29
CA MET A 492 8.52 -8.32 21.89
C MET A 492 9.62 -9.31 21.60
N VAL A 493 10.68 -9.30 22.42
CA VAL A 493 11.82 -10.22 22.28
C VAL A 493 11.35 -11.66 22.36
N LYS A 494 10.50 -12.01 23.35
CA LYS A 494 9.94 -13.36 23.46
C LYS A 494 9.15 -13.77 22.21
N THR A 495 8.30 -12.90 21.68
CA THR A 495 7.51 -13.17 20.48
C THR A 495 8.38 -13.29 19.23
N LEU A 496 9.43 -12.48 19.11
CA LEU A 496 10.42 -12.56 18.02
C LEU A 496 11.25 -13.85 18.08
N VAL A 497 11.74 -14.22 19.26
CA VAL A 497 12.47 -15.47 19.49
C VAL A 497 11.59 -16.67 19.16
N TRP A 498 10.32 -16.65 19.57
CA TRP A 498 9.37 -17.70 19.23
C TRP A 498 9.15 -17.82 17.71
N ARG A 499 8.97 -16.69 17.01
CA ARG A 499 8.86 -16.68 15.54
C ARG A 499 10.13 -17.22 14.88
N GLN A 500 11.31 -16.79 15.34
CA GLN A 500 12.58 -17.25 14.81
C GLN A 500 12.77 -18.75 15.01
N TRP A 501 12.39 -19.27 16.18
CA TRP A 501 12.44 -20.70 16.48
C TRP A 501 11.49 -21.50 15.57
N LEU A 502 10.26 -21.01 15.35
CA LEU A 502 9.32 -21.62 14.39
C LEU A 502 9.90 -21.66 12.97
N MET A 503 10.45 -20.53 12.51
CA MET A 503 11.09 -20.45 11.19
C MET A 503 12.23 -21.45 11.06
N GLN A 504 13.08 -21.55 12.08
CA GLN A 504 14.22 -22.47 12.05
C GLN A 504 13.77 -23.92 11.98
N ILE A 505 12.77 -24.33 12.78
CA ILE A 505 12.25 -25.71 12.75
C ILE A 505 11.53 -26.04 11.44
N GLN A 506 10.84 -25.06 10.84
CA GLN A 506 10.13 -25.24 9.57
C GLN A 506 11.08 -25.28 8.36
N ASP A 507 12.29 -24.71 8.47
CA ASP A 507 13.35 -24.84 7.47
C ASP A 507 14.09 -26.18 7.58
N THR A 508 13.34 -27.27 7.40
CA THR A 508 13.84 -28.64 7.53
C THR A 508 14.94 -28.94 6.52
N PHE A 509 14.88 -28.34 5.33
CA PHE A 509 15.89 -28.53 4.28
C PHE A 509 17.25 -27.93 4.70
N SER A 510 17.27 -26.70 5.21
CA SER A 510 18.51 -26.07 5.68
C SER A 510 19.09 -26.80 6.89
N ILE A 511 18.25 -27.21 7.84
CA ILE A 511 18.67 -28.03 8.98
C ILE A 511 19.32 -29.33 8.49
N PHE A 512 18.64 -30.07 7.62
CA PHE A 512 19.12 -31.35 7.13
C PHE A 512 20.45 -31.20 6.37
N THR A 513 20.54 -30.24 5.46
CA THR A 513 21.76 -29.98 4.68
C THR A 513 22.92 -29.54 5.57
N SER A 514 22.67 -28.69 6.58
CA SER A 514 23.68 -28.30 7.56
C SER A 514 24.21 -29.48 8.37
N PHE A 515 23.34 -30.37 8.87
CA PHE A 515 23.80 -31.54 9.61
C PHE A 515 24.52 -32.55 8.70
N ALA A 516 23.98 -32.81 7.50
CA ALA A 516 24.60 -33.70 6.53
C ALA A 516 26.00 -33.22 6.12
N THR A 517 26.16 -31.94 5.80
CA THR A 517 27.47 -31.35 5.46
C THR A 517 28.45 -31.40 6.62
N ALA A 518 28.01 -31.08 7.85
CA ALA A 518 28.85 -31.19 9.03
C ALA A 518 29.33 -32.63 9.28
N ILE A 519 28.45 -33.62 9.10
CA ILE A 519 28.78 -35.04 9.22
C ILE A 519 29.80 -35.44 8.14
N ILE A 520 29.59 -35.03 6.88
CA ILE A 520 30.53 -35.32 5.79
C ILE A 520 31.91 -34.70 6.07
N ILE A 521 31.96 -33.44 6.50
CA ILE A 521 33.22 -32.76 6.85
C ILE A 521 33.90 -33.48 8.02
N ALA A 522 33.14 -33.89 9.04
CA ALA A 522 33.67 -34.62 10.19
C ALA A 522 34.25 -35.99 9.77
N ILE A 523 33.58 -36.71 8.86
CA ILE A 523 34.09 -37.97 8.31
C ILE A 523 35.37 -37.76 7.50
N VAL A 524 35.41 -36.73 6.65
CA VAL A 524 36.60 -36.40 5.83
C VAL A 524 37.77 -35.95 6.70
N ALA A 525 37.53 -35.08 7.69
CA ALA A 525 38.55 -34.65 8.63
C ALA A 525 39.04 -35.84 9.49
N GLY A 526 38.11 -36.66 9.99
CA GLY A 526 38.44 -37.85 10.77
C GLY A 526 39.24 -38.88 9.99
N SER A 527 38.96 -39.06 8.69
CA SER A 527 39.71 -40.00 7.84
C SER A 527 41.12 -39.51 7.51
N LEU A 528 41.33 -38.20 7.34
CA LEU A 528 42.66 -37.61 7.14
C LEU A 528 43.59 -37.81 8.33
N TYR A 529 43.04 -37.81 9.54
CA TYR A 529 43.78 -37.98 10.80
C TYR A 529 43.63 -39.39 11.39
N LEU A 530 43.15 -40.33 10.58
CA LEU A 530 43.02 -41.73 10.98
C LEU A 530 44.43 -42.32 11.20
N ASN A 531 44.67 -42.92 12.36
CA ASN A 531 45.97 -43.48 12.77
C ASN A 531 47.13 -42.46 12.85
N LEU A 532 46.87 -41.23 13.31
CA LEU A 532 47.94 -40.33 13.74
C LEU A 532 48.81 -41.02 14.81
N PRO A 533 50.15 -41.07 14.64
CA PRO A 533 51.03 -41.60 15.67
C PRO A 533 50.94 -40.76 16.94
N LEU A 534 50.84 -41.42 18.09
CA LEU A 534 50.75 -40.79 19.43
C LEU A 534 52.02 -40.06 19.87
N THR A 535 53.11 -40.15 19.10
CA THR A 535 54.40 -39.56 19.44
C THR A 535 54.91 -38.68 18.30
N ALA A 536 55.34 -37.46 18.63
CA ALA A 536 55.91 -36.48 17.70
C ALA A 536 57.37 -36.79 17.32
N ALA A 537 57.76 -38.07 17.26
CA ALA A 537 59.11 -38.46 16.87
C ALA A 537 59.21 -38.48 15.34
N VAL A 538 59.74 -37.39 14.80
CA VAL A 538 60.20 -37.28 13.41
C VAL A 538 61.36 -38.26 13.23
N ASN A 539 61.15 -39.35 12.48
CA ASN A 539 62.27 -40.12 11.94
C ASN A 539 62.87 -39.32 10.78
N SER A 540 64.05 -38.75 11.03
CA SER A 540 64.98 -38.14 10.06
C SER A 540 65.46 -39.13 9.03
#